data_AF-A0A1Q8YGA0-F1
#
_entry.id   AF-A0A1Q8YGA0-F1
#
_cell.length_a   1.000
_cell.length_b   1.000
_cell.length_c   1.000
_cell.angle_alpha   90.00
_cell.angle_beta   90.00
_cell.angle_gamma   90.00
#
_symmetry.space_group_name_H-M   'P 1'
#
loop_
_entity.id
_entity.type
_entity.pdbx_description
1 polymer ?
#
loop_
_entity_poly.entity_id
_entity_poly.type
_entity_poly.pdbx_seq_one_letter_code
_entity_poly.pdbx_strand_id
1 'polypeptide(L)'
;MCGAVAGEAHPYDPTRKTRLHIGHVLDKSLGGSDDANNLKAICSVCNEGAANVTLQRPDLNKLLVQVRRATAADQRELLKWLKTKFKE
;
A
#
# COMPACT_ATOMS: atom_id res chain seq x y z
N MET A 1 7.81 -6.17 5.03
CA MET A 1 8.21 -5.79 6.41
C MET A 1 9.52 -6.51 6.71
N CYS A 2 10.50 -5.85 7.34
CA CYS A 2 11.86 -6.38 7.49
C CYS A 2 12.12 -7.22 8.75
N GLY A 3 11.18 -7.30 9.69
CA GLY A 3 11.31 -8.14 10.89
C GLY A 3 12.15 -7.58 12.03
N ALA A 4 12.71 -6.37 11.91
CA ALA A 4 13.48 -5.74 12.99
C ALA A 4 12.60 -5.48 14.23
N VAL A 5 13.13 -5.78 15.43
CA VAL A 5 12.43 -5.56 16.71
C VAL A 5 12.99 -4.38 17.51
N ALA A 6 12.24 -3.93 18.51
CA ALA A 6 12.64 -2.79 19.33
C ALA A 6 13.95 -3.07 20.08
N GLY A 7 14.90 -2.14 19.99
CA GLY A 7 16.16 -2.20 20.73
C GLY A 7 17.31 -2.93 20.03
N GLU A 8 17.04 -3.68 18.96
CA GLU A 8 18.08 -4.28 18.11
C GLU A 8 18.78 -3.22 17.24
N ALA A 9 19.89 -3.60 16.61
CA ALA A 9 20.60 -2.75 15.66
C ALA A 9 19.65 -2.26 14.54
N HIS A 10 19.74 -0.98 14.18
CA HIS A 10 18.91 -0.41 13.13
C HIS A 10 19.30 -0.98 11.74
N PRO A 11 18.34 -1.38 10.88
CA PRO A 11 18.62 -2.11 9.64
C PRO A 11 19.59 -1.43 8.67
N TYR A 12 19.66 -0.10 8.69
CA TYR A 12 20.60 0.68 7.88
C TYR A 12 21.74 1.32 8.66
N ASP A 13 21.71 1.23 10.00
CA ASP A 13 22.71 1.87 10.84
C ASP A 13 22.91 1.07 12.14
N PRO A 14 23.87 0.15 12.16
CA PRO A 14 24.10 -0.71 13.31
C PRO A 14 24.48 0.04 14.61
N THR A 15 24.89 1.30 14.53
CA THR A 15 25.27 2.10 15.71
C THR A 15 24.06 2.62 16.49
N ARG A 16 22.87 2.58 15.89
CA ARG A 16 21.62 3.03 16.50
C ARG A 16 20.70 1.85 16.80
N LYS A 17 19.88 2.01 17.83
CA LYS A 17 18.82 1.05 18.15
C LYS A 17 17.56 1.31 17.31
N THR A 18 16.95 0.24 16.81
CA THR A 18 15.65 0.24 16.14
C THR A 18 14.58 0.75 17.10
N ARG A 19 13.85 1.78 16.66
CA ARG A 19 12.60 2.24 17.29
C ARG A 19 11.43 1.81 16.43
N LEU A 20 10.37 1.33 17.08
CA LEU A 20 9.14 0.94 16.42
C LEU A 20 8.12 2.08 16.50
N HIS A 21 7.33 2.19 15.45
CA HIS A 21 6.21 3.10 15.29
C HIS A 21 4.93 2.28 15.14
N ILE A 22 3.81 2.85 15.57
CA ILE A 22 2.49 2.30 15.28
C ILE A 22 2.07 2.83 13.92
N GLY A 23 1.94 1.93 12.95
CA GLY A 23 1.40 2.23 11.62
C GLY A 23 0.09 1.50 11.41
N HIS A 24 -0.78 2.07 10.58
CA HIS A 24 -2.00 1.41 10.15
C HIS A 24 -1.71 0.36 9.06
N VAL A 25 -2.49 -0.72 9.04
CA VAL A 25 -2.50 -1.71 7.93
C VAL A 25 -3.25 -1.13 6.74
N LEU A 26 -4.42 -0.53 6.98
CA LEU A 26 -5.12 0.38 6.07
C LEU A 26 -5.07 1.79 6.63
N ASP A 27 -4.53 2.75 5.87
CA ASP A 27 -4.43 4.14 6.30
C ASP A 27 -5.80 4.75 6.64
N LYS A 28 -5.83 5.64 7.64
CA LYS A 28 -7.03 6.41 8.01
C LYS A 28 -7.62 7.19 6.84
N SER A 29 -6.77 7.81 6.02
CA SER A 29 -7.22 8.57 4.83
C SER A 29 -7.94 7.69 3.80
N LEU A 30 -7.76 6.37 3.91
CA LEU A 30 -8.36 5.35 3.06
C LEU A 30 -9.45 4.54 3.78
N GLY A 31 -9.94 5.03 4.93
CA GLY A 31 -11.01 4.41 5.69
C GLY A 31 -10.56 3.35 6.71
N GLY A 32 -9.28 3.29 7.05
CA GLY A 32 -8.80 2.44 8.13
C GLY A 32 -9.21 2.91 9.52
N SER A 33 -9.45 1.96 10.44
CA SER A 33 -9.82 2.22 11.83
C SER A 33 -8.61 2.27 12.77
N ASP A 34 -8.80 2.76 14.00
CA ASP A 34 -7.78 2.72 15.07
C ASP A 34 -7.83 1.45 15.92
N ASP A 35 -8.53 0.41 15.45
CA ASP A 35 -8.63 -0.85 16.18
C ASP A 35 -7.29 -1.58 16.18
N ALA A 36 -6.98 -2.28 17.27
CA ALA A 36 -5.72 -3.02 17.41
C ALA A 36 -5.44 -3.98 16.22
N ASN A 37 -6.48 -4.51 15.58
CA ASN A 37 -6.36 -5.39 14.41
C ASN A 37 -5.92 -4.66 13.14
N ASN A 38 -6.10 -3.34 13.05
CA ASN A 38 -5.64 -2.49 11.94
C ASN A 38 -4.32 -1.77 12.27
N LEU A 39 -3.75 -1.98 13.47
CA LEU A 39 -2.50 -1.36 13.89
C LEU A 39 -1.38 -2.39 13.92
N LYS A 40 -0.18 -1.96 13.52
CA LYS A 40 1.02 -2.80 13.61
C LYS A 40 2.23 -2.00 14.08
N ALA A 41 3.11 -2.67 14.81
CA ALA A 41 4.42 -2.13 15.14
C ALA A 41 5.37 -2.32 13.94
N ILE A 42 6.01 -1.24 13.48
CA ILE A 42 6.98 -1.23 12.37
C ILE A 42 8.16 -0.33 12.64
N CYS A 43 9.34 -0.68 12.13
CA CYS A 43 10.49 0.22 12.20
C CYS A 43 10.31 1.45 11.29
N SER A 44 11.06 2.52 11.57
CA SER A 44 11.07 3.76 10.78
C SER A 44 11.23 3.51 9.27
N VAL A 45 12.17 2.63 8.91
CA VAL A 45 12.42 2.23 7.51
C VAL A 45 11.20 1.60 6.86
N CYS A 46 10.53 0.68 7.56
CA CYS A 46 9.31 0.05 7.04
C CYS A 46 8.13 1.02 7.02
N ASN A 47 8.09 2.00 7.92
CA ASN A 47 7.05 3.01 7.94
C ASN A 47 7.19 3.98 6.76
N GLU A 48 8.40 4.54 6.57
CA GLU A 48 8.74 5.41 5.43
C GLU A 48 8.68 4.65 4.10
N GLY A 49 9.10 3.37 4.10
CA GLY A 49 9.01 2.49 2.95
C GLY A 49 7.58 2.07 2.62
N ALA A 50 6.73 1.82 3.62
CA ALA A 50 5.31 1.54 3.40
C ALA A 50 4.58 2.74 2.79
N ALA A 51 4.96 3.97 3.18
CA ALA A 51 4.43 5.19 2.58
C ALA A 51 4.77 5.34 1.08
N ASN A 52 5.87 4.72 0.61
CA ASN A 52 6.40 4.95 -0.74
C ASN A 52 6.40 3.73 -1.69
N VAL A 53 6.31 2.49 -1.19
CA VAL A 53 6.59 1.28 -1.99
C VAL A 53 5.34 0.46 -2.32
N THR A 54 4.30 0.49 -1.50
CA THR A 54 3.04 -0.15 -1.89
C THR A 54 2.26 0.81 -2.78
N LEU A 55 2.35 0.61 -4.10
CA LEU A 55 1.40 1.20 -5.06
C LEU A 55 0.00 0.97 -4.50
N GLN A 56 -0.62 2.05 -4.05
CA GLN A 56 -1.93 1.98 -3.44
C GLN A 56 -2.85 1.26 -4.41
N ARG A 57 -3.54 0.20 -3.94
CA ARG A 57 -4.55 -0.46 -4.76
C ARG A 57 -5.52 0.62 -5.25
N PRO A 58 -5.64 0.85 -6.56
CA PRO A 58 -6.51 1.89 -7.06
C PRO A 58 -7.95 1.50 -6.72
N ASP A 59 -8.66 2.42 -6.07
CA ASP A 59 -10.10 2.31 -5.88
C ASP A 59 -10.84 2.51 -7.23
N LEU A 60 -12.15 2.26 -7.24
CA LEU A 60 -12.96 2.40 -8.47
C LEU A 60 -12.87 3.81 -9.06
N ASN A 61 -12.82 4.86 -8.24
CA ASN A 61 -12.76 6.24 -8.73
C ASN A 61 -11.43 6.49 -9.45
N LYS A 62 -10.31 6.03 -8.87
CA LYS A 62 -8.98 6.11 -9.48
C LYS A 62 -8.94 5.33 -10.79
N LEU A 63 -9.51 4.13 -10.83
CA LEU A 63 -9.62 3.34 -12.05
C LEU A 63 -10.41 4.08 -13.13
N LEU A 64 -11.59 4.61 -12.81
CA LEU A 64 -12.44 5.32 -13.78
C LEU A 64 -11.77 6.60 -14.31
N VAL A 65 -11.07 7.35 -13.45
CA VAL A 65 -10.33 8.55 -13.90
C VAL A 65 -9.25 8.18 -14.91
N GLN A 66 -8.48 7.12 -14.66
CA GLN A 66 -7.44 6.66 -15.57
C GLN A 66 -8.03 6.16 -16.89
N VAL A 67 -9.08 5.33 -16.82
CA VAL A 67 -9.75 4.77 -18.01
C VAL A 67 -10.38 5.86 -18.89
N ARG A 68 -11.02 6.87 -18.29
CA ARG A 68 -11.62 8.00 -19.03
C ARG A 68 -10.59 8.82 -19.82
N ARG A 69 -9.35 8.89 -19.34
CA ARG A 69 -8.26 9.64 -19.98
C ARG A 69 -7.51 8.83 -21.03
N ALA A 70 -7.68 7.51 -21.06
CA ALA A 70 -7.06 6.63 -22.04
C ALA A 70 -7.72 6.77 -23.42
N THR A 71 -7.02 6.33 -24.47
CA THR A 71 -7.57 6.39 -25.83
C THR A 71 -8.79 5.47 -25.99
N ALA A 72 -9.64 5.74 -26.98
CA ALA A 72 -10.76 4.86 -27.28
C ALA A 72 -10.32 3.43 -27.69
N ALA A 73 -9.09 3.26 -28.19
CA ALA A 73 -8.52 1.94 -28.49
C ALA A 73 -8.19 1.18 -27.19
N ASP A 74 -7.51 1.83 -26.25
CA ASP A 74 -7.13 1.23 -24.96
C ASP A 74 -8.37 0.88 -24.12
N GLN A 75 -9.38 1.74 -24.13
CA GLN A 75 -10.64 1.47 -23.42
C GLN A 75 -11.35 0.21 -23.95
N ARG A 76 -11.34 -0.03 -25.26
CA ARG A 76 -11.95 -1.23 -25.87
C ARG A 76 -11.16 -2.49 -25.55
N GLU A 77 -9.83 -2.43 -25.58
CA GLU A 77 -9.00 -3.58 -25.25
C GLU A 77 -9.13 -3.94 -23.76
N LEU A 78 -9.20 -2.93 -22.87
CA LEU A 78 -9.50 -3.14 -21.46
C LEU A 78 -10.85 -3.84 -21.27
N LEU A 79 -11.90 -3.38 -21.96
CA LEU A 79 -13.23 -4.01 -21.89
C LEU A 79 -13.18 -5.49 -22.31
N LYS A 80 -12.50 -5.80 -23.41
CA LYS A 80 -12.33 -7.16 -23.92
C LYS A 80 -11.62 -8.05 -22.89
N TRP A 81 -10.56 -7.55 -22.27
CA TRP A 81 -9.86 -8.25 -21.19
C TRP A 81 -10.76 -8.48 -19.97
N LEU A 82 -11.51 -7.46 -19.52
CA LEU A 82 -12.42 -7.57 -18.38
C LEU A 82 -13.47 -8.67 -18.60
N LYS A 83 -14.10 -8.71 -19.78
CA LYS A 83 -15.05 -9.79 -20.16
C LYS A 83 -14.43 -11.19 -20.14
N THR A 84 -13.14 -11.30 -20.45
CA THR A 84 -12.43 -12.59 -20.39
C THR A 84 -12.12 -13.00 -18.95
N LYS A 85 -11.73 -12.02 -18.12
CA LYS A 85 -11.36 -12.23 -16.72
C LYS A 85 -12.57 -12.58 -15.85
N PHE A 86 -13.66 -11.83 -16.02
CA PHE A 86 -14.93 -12.07 -15.36
C PHE A 86 -15.80 -12.79 -16.38
N LYS A 87 -15.65 -14.12 -16.45
CA LYS A 87 -16.49 -14.96 -17.30
C LYS A 87 -17.95 -14.74 -16.88
N GLU A 88 -18.66 -13.89 -17.61
CA GLU A 88 -20.12 -13.83 -17.63
C GLU A 88 -20.66 -14.79 -18.67
#